data_AF-A0A8B9ZZJ7-F1
#
_entry.id   AF-A0A8B9ZZJ7-F1
#
_cell.length_a   1.000
_cell.length_b   1.000
_cell.length_c   1.000
_cell.angle_alpha   90.00
_cell.angle_beta   90.00
_cell.angle_gamma   90.00
#
_symmetry.space_group_name_H-M   'P 1'
#
loop_
_entity.id
_entity.type
_entity.pdbx_description
1 polymer ?
#
loop_
_entity_poly.entity_id
_entity_poly.type
_entity_poly.pdbx_seq_one_letter_code
_entity_poly.pdbx_strand_id
1 'polypeptide(L)'
;PAGWHLELDAFEATTPRGPVAFASLVATLAPAAPRRLALACHYDTKVLPPGPPPARLPFLGATDSAVPCAMLLELAAALDRPLRRAKDRGGGTARLSPPPRWPNRDGPGAPKGGVPMATWCPRGRADVPAPCPQSLLVLLDLLGTRHPAIHSHFPRTHHWFLRLVAIEKRLRNLGLLHASPKDQPFFRLSPPPGPVEDDHVPFLQRGVPVLHLIPMPFPWVWHTTEDNEDNLHLPTVDDLCKILAAFVAEFLQL
;
A
#
# COMPACT_ATOMS: atom_id res chain seq x y z
N PRO A 1 -5.55 9.09 19.32
CA PRO A 1 -4.36 9.20 18.46
C PRO A 1 -3.03 8.81 19.15
N ALA A 2 -2.38 7.75 18.67
CA ALA A 2 -1.13 7.12 19.15
C ALA A 2 0.13 8.00 19.13
N GLY A 3 -0.03 9.29 18.83
CA GLY A 3 1.05 10.26 18.78
C GLY A 3 2.01 9.96 17.62
N TRP A 4 1.46 9.81 16.42
CA TRP A 4 2.23 9.63 15.19
C TRP A 4 3.06 10.88 14.89
N HIS A 5 4.31 10.69 14.49
CA HIS A 5 5.14 11.74 13.92
C HIS A 5 4.78 11.90 12.44
N LEU A 6 4.33 13.09 12.05
CA LEU A 6 3.93 13.40 10.68
C LEU A 6 5.00 14.25 10.00
N GLU A 7 5.41 13.84 8.81
CA GLU A 7 6.31 14.59 7.94
C GLU A 7 5.67 14.72 6.56
N LEU A 8 5.81 15.91 5.97
CA LEU A 8 5.48 16.15 4.57
C LEU A 8 6.80 16.32 3.79
N ASP A 9 7.07 15.40 2.89
CA ASP A 9 8.23 15.46 2.00
C ASP A 9 7.81 16.05 0.66
N ALA A 10 7.85 17.38 0.60
CA ALA A 10 7.50 18.15 -0.57
C ALA A 10 8.71 18.39 -1.47
N PHE A 11 8.53 18.23 -2.78
CA PHE A 11 9.52 18.53 -3.79
C PHE A 11 8.85 18.95 -5.10
N GLU A 12 9.58 19.65 -5.96
CA GLU A 12 9.13 19.93 -7.32
C GLU A 12 9.89 19.05 -8.30
N ALA A 13 9.21 18.64 -9.36
CA ALA A 13 9.86 17.94 -10.45
C ALA A 13 9.29 18.30 -11.81
N THR A 14 10.15 18.21 -12.82
CA THR A 14 9.74 18.42 -14.21
C THR A 14 9.01 17.17 -14.71
N THR A 15 7.81 17.37 -15.24
CA THR A 15 6.98 16.32 -15.86
C THR A 15 6.72 16.67 -17.32
N PRO A 16 6.14 15.74 -18.12
CA PRO A 16 5.67 16.08 -19.47
C PRO A 16 4.64 17.21 -19.53
N ARG A 17 4.04 17.61 -18.40
CA ARG A 17 3.11 18.75 -18.28
C ARG A 17 3.78 20.03 -17.74
N GLY A 18 5.11 20.05 -17.63
CA GLY A 18 5.87 21.09 -16.97
C GLY A 18 6.20 20.78 -15.51
N PRO A 19 6.75 21.75 -14.76
CA PRO A 19 7.04 21.61 -13.34
C PRO A 19 5.76 21.34 -12.53
N VAL A 20 5.81 20.34 -11.65
CA VAL A 20 4.70 19.97 -10.76
C VAL A 20 5.24 19.81 -9.35
N ALA A 21 4.51 20.32 -8.36
CA ALA A 21 4.78 20.09 -6.96
C ALA A 21 4.20 18.73 -6.53
N PHE A 22 5.02 17.95 -5.84
CA PHE A 22 4.68 16.66 -5.25
C PHE A 22 4.88 16.73 -3.75
N ALA A 23 4.12 15.92 -3.01
CA ALA A 23 4.35 15.74 -1.60
C ALA A 23 4.13 14.28 -1.20
N SER A 24 4.94 13.78 -0.28
CA SER A 24 4.70 12.49 0.37
C SER A 24 4.30 12.75 1.82
N LEU A 25 3.19 12.17 2.25
CA LEU A 25 2.83 12.17 3.67
C LEU A 25 3.45 10.94 4.34
N VAL A 26 4.21 11.16 5.40
CA VAL A 26 4.86 10.10 6.15
C VAL A 26 4.41 10.17 7.60
N ALA A 27 3.75 9.12 8.07
CA ALA A 27 3.37 8.94 9.47
C ALA A 27 4.21 7.83 10.12
N THR A 28 5.02 8.17 11.13
CA THR A 28 5.88 7.23 11.85
C THR A 28 5.51 7.17 13.33
N LEU A 29 5.18 5.98 13.85
CA LEU A 29 4.68 5.85 15.23
C LEU A 29 5.78 6.07 16.29
N ALA A 30 6.94 5.45 16.11
CA ALA A 30 8.13 5.67 16.95
C ALA A 30 9.38 5.73 16.07
N PRO A 31 9.86 6.94 15.71
CA PRO A 31 10.97 7.14 14.79
C PRO A 31 12.28 6.44 15.19
N ALA A 32 12.51 6.26 16.49
CA ALA A 32 13.74 5.69 17.03
C ALA A 32 13.81 4.15 16.98
N ALA A 33 12.73 3.45 16.62
CA ALA A 33 12.71 2.00 16.70
C ALA A 33 13.48 1.32 15.56
N PRO A 34 14.16 0.18 15.86
CA PRO A 34 14.97 -0.54 14.88
C PRO A 34 14.13 -1.39 13.91
N ARG A 35 12.98 -1.93 14.35
CA ARG A 35 12.06 -2.72 13.51
C ARG A 35 10.99 -1.85 12.90
N ARG A 36 10.81 -1.95 11.58
CA ARG A 36 9.84 -1.13 10.82
C ARG A 36 8.97 -1.97 9.90
N LEU A 37 7.68 -1.98 10.17
CA LEU A 37 6.68 -2.33 9.16
C LEU A 37 6.24 -1.05 8.46
N ALA A 38 6.52 -0.91 7.18
CA ALA A 38 6.02 0.18 6.36
C ALA A 38 4.79 -0.29 5.57
N LEU A 39 3.65 0.36 5.76
CA LEU A 39 2.49 0.21 4.87
C LEU A 39 2.39 1.43 3.96
N ALA A 40 2.15 1.22 2.67
CA ALA A 40 2.17 2.27 1.66
C ALA A 40 1.05 2.09 0.62
N CYS A 41 0.63 3.19 0.02
CA CYS A 41 -0.26 3.32 -1.14
C CYS A 41 -0.09 4.72 -1.74
N HIS A 42 -0.59 5.00 -2.93
CA HIS A 42 -0.58 6.38 -3.44
C HIS A 42 -1.92 7.08 -3.25
N TYR A 43 -1.88 8.42 -3.19
CA TYR A 43 -3.06 9.25 -2.91
C TYR A 43 -3.42 10.23 -4.03
N ASP A 44 -2.54 10.42 -5.02
CA ASP A 44 -2.86 11.11 -6.26
C ASP A 44 -3.73 10.23 -7.17
N THR A 45 -4.49 10.87 -8.05
CA THR A 45 -5.32 10.20 -9.05
C THR A 45 -4.77 10.45 -10.45
N LYS A 46 -4.91 9.44 -11.31
CA LYS A 46 -4.47 9.55 -12.71
C LYS A 46 -5.27 10.62 -13.44
N VAL A 47 -4.56 11.46 -14.19
CA VAL A 47 -5.22 12.40 -15.11
C VAL A 47 -5.47 11.70 -16.43
N LEU A 48 -6.73 11.35 -16.68
CA LEU A 48 -7.16 10.79 -17.96
C LEU A 48 -7.36 11.90 -19.01
N PRO A 49 -7.17 11.60 -20.30
CA PRO A 49 -7.58 12.50 -21.37
C PRO A 49 -9.08 12.82 -21.27
N PRO A 50 -9.50 14.05 -21.63
CA PRO A 50 -10.92 14.40 -21.59
C PRO A 50 -11.74 13.52 -22.53
N GLY A 51 -12.81 12.92 -22.01
CA GLY A 51 -13.79 12.15 -22.80
C GLY A 51 -14.61 13.03 -23.76
N PRO A 52 -15.34 12.42 -24.71
CA PRO A 52 -16.21 13.15 -25.64
C PRO A 52 -17.37 13.84 -24.88
N PRO A 53 -17.78 15.06 -25.28
CA PRO A 53 -18.95 15.73 -24.72
C PRO A 53 -20.23 14.89 -24.91
N PRO A 54 -21.25 15.00 -24.02
CA PRO A 54 -21.38 15.90 -22.87
C PRO A 54 -20.91 15.30 -21.53
N ALA A 55 -20.56 14.01 -21.49
CA ALA A 55 -20.20 13.29 -20.27
C ALA A 55 -18.68 13.31 -20.03
N ARG A 56 -18.16 14.44 -19.55
CA ARG A 56 -16.79 14.49 -18.97
C ARG A 56 -16.86 14.08 -17.49
N LEU A 57 -16.96 12.79 -17.23
CA LEU A 57 -16.81 12.29 -15.87
C LEU A 57 -15.33 12.35 -15.46
N PRO A 58 -15.00 12.88 -14.26
CA PRO A 58 -13.63 12.84 -13.77
C PRO A 58 -13.24 11.40 -13.39
N PHE A 59 -11.95 11.06 -13.55
CA PHE A 59 -11.40 9.84 -12.97
C PHE A 59 -11.23 10.02 -11.46
N LEU A 60 -11.88 9.17 -10.68
CA LEU A 60 -11.85 9.23 -9.21
C LEU A 60 -10.77 8.33 -8.61
N GLY A 61 -10.47 7.18 -9.23
CA GLY A 61 -9.46 6.25 -8.72
C GLY A 61 -9.88 5.59 -7.40
N ALA A 62 -11.12 5.09 -7.33
CA ALA A 62 -11.64 4.50 -6.10
C ALA A 62 -10.77 3.32 -5.63
N THR A 63 -10.37 2.44 -6.54
CA THR A 63 -9.41 1.36 -6.28
C THR A 63 -7.95 1.78 -6.43
N ASP A 64 -7.69 2.85 -7.18
CA ASP A 64 -6.37 3.36 -7.62
C ASP A 64 -6.11 4.81 -7.10
N SER A 65 -5.86 5.05 -5.82
CA SER A 65 -5.72 4.13 -4.68
C SER A 65 -6.48 4.66 -3.45
N ALA A 66 -7.69 5.19 -3.64
CA ALA A 66 -8.49 5.76 -2.55
C ALA A 66 -8.86 4.73 -1.46
N VAL A 67 -9.26 3.52 -1.84
CA VAL A 67 -9.51 2.41 -0.90
C VAL A 67 -8.23 2.04 -0.15
N PRO A 68 -7.08 1.74 -0.79
CA PRO A 68 -5.81 1.57 -0.08
C PRO A 68 -5.49 2.68 0.93
N CYS A 69 -5.70 3.96 0.58
CA CYS A 69 -5.53 5.08 1.50
C CYS A 69 -6.43 4.97 2.74
N ALA A 70 -7.73 4.71 2.52
CA ALA A 70 -8.70 4.53 3.60
C ALA A 70 -8.34 3.33 4.50
N MET A 71 -7.85 2.22 3.92
CA MET A 71 -7.40 1.05 4.66
C MET A 71 -6.23 1.38 5.60
N LEU A 72 -5.25 2.17 5.15
CA LEU A 72 -4.13 2.58 6.02
C LEU A 72 -4.61 3.42 7.22
N LEU A 73 -5.54 4.33 6.99
CA LEU A 73 -6.12 5.16 8.06
C LEU A 73 -6.96 4.33 9.03
N GLU A 74 -7.75 3.39 8.52
CA GLU A 74 -8.55 2.48 9.33
C GLU A 74 -7.66 1.59 10.21
N LEU A 75 -6.59 1.02 9.66
CA LEU A 75 -5.62 0.23 10.44
C LEU A 75 -4.99 1.06 11.57
N ALA A 76 -4.65 2.33 11.30
CA ALA A 76 -4.12 3.25 12.31
C ALA A 76 -5.12 3.51 13.44
N ALA A 77 -6.40 3.69 13.09
CA ALA A 77 -7.47 3.98 14.03
C ALA A 77 -7.86 2.74 14.85
N ALA A 78 -8.13 1.62 14.18
CA ALA A 78 -8.53 0.36 14.81
C ALA A 78 -7.46 -0.19 15.76
N LEU A 79 -6.17 0.00 15.42
CA LEU A 79 -5.05 -0.46 16.23
C LEU A 79 -4.46 0.63 17.14
N ASP A 80 -5.09 1.80 17.30
CA ASP A 80 -4.56 2.94 18.08
C ASP A 80 -4.13 2.53 19.51
N ARG A 81 -5.01 1.83 20.23
CA ARG A 81 -4.74 1.38 21.60
C ARG A 81 -3.60 0.37 21.70
N PRO A 82 -3.61 -0.76 20.96
CA PRO A 82 -2.50 -1.70 21.02
C PRO A 82 -1.18 -1.10 20.51
N LEU A 83 -1.19 -0.28 19.45
CA LEU A 83 0.00 0.39 18.94
C LEU A 83 0.65 1.32 19.98
N ARG A 84 -0.15 2.08 20.73
CA ARG A 84 0.37 2.88 21.86
C ARG A 84 1.04 2.02 22.91
N ARG A 85 0.39 0.93 23.33
CA ARG A 85 0.95 0.02 24.34
C ARG A 85 2.27 -0.59 23.87
N ALA A 86 2.37 -0.95 22.59
CA ALA A 86 3.60 -1.47 22.00
C ALA A 86 4.71 -0.40 21.99
N LYS A 87 4.38 0.83 21.61
CA LYS A 87 5.28 1.98 21.64
C LYS A 87 5.84 2.26 23.05
N ASP A 88 4.97 2.28 24.06
CA ASP A 88 5.36 2.58 25.45
C ASP A 88 6.27 1.48 26.04
N ARG A 89 6.16 0.24 25.55
CA ARG A 89 7.01 -0.90 25.95
C ARG A 89 8.34 -0.96 25.20
N GLY A 90 8.62 -0.05 24.27
CA GLY A 90 9.79 -0.12 23.39
C GLY A 90 9.73 -1.27 22.36
N GLY A 91 8.54 -1.81 22.09
CA GLY A 91 8.30 -2.83 21.07
C GLY A 91 8.44 -2.30 19.63
N GLY A 92 8.41 -3.21 18.64
CA GLY A 92 8.56 -2.87 17.22
C GLY A 92 7.54 -1.83 16.72
N THR A 93 7.86 -1.12 15.63
CA THR A 93 7.04 0.02 15.18
C THR A 93 6.44 -0.11 13.79
N ALA A 94 5.25 0.45 13.65
CA ALA A 94 4.59 0.71 12.37
C ALA A 94 4.98 2.09 11.81
N ARG A 95 5.15 2.16 10.50
CA ARG A 95 5.20 3.37 9.70
C ARG A 95 4.11 3.26 8.64
N LEU A 96 3.25 4.26 8.55
CA LEU A 96 2.27 4.41 7.48
C LEU A 96 2.79 5.52 6.58
N SER A 97 3.05 5.21 5.32
CA SER A 97 3.66 6.18 4.40
C SER A 97 3.01 6.02 3.05
N PRO A 98 2.00 6.82 2.70
CA PRO A 98 1.56 6.90 1.33
C PRO A 98 2.57 7.69 0.46
N PRO A 99 3.36 7.06 -0.43
CA PRO A 99 4.12 7.79 -1.45
C PRO A 99 3.18 8.50 -2.43
N PRO A 100 3.59 9.61 -3.07
CA PRO A 100 2.92 10.11 -4.26
C PRO A 100 3.31 9.23 -5.45
N ARG A 101 2.32 8.86 -6.28
CA ARG A 101 2.53 8.25 -7.59
C ARG A 101 2.82 9.35 -8.61
N TRP A 102 3.53 8.96 -9.67
CA TRP A 102 3.83 9.88 -10.78
C TRP A 102 2.71 9.81 -11.83
N PRO A 103 2.15 10.95 -12.27
CA PRO A 103 0.94 10.99 -13.12
C PRO A 103 1.12 10.43 -14.54
N ASN A 104 2.29 9.93 -14.92
CA ASN A 104 2.57 9.50 -16.30
C ASN A 104 3.56 8.33 -16.39
N ARG A 105 3.32 7.23 -15.64
CA ARG A 105 4.16 6.02 -15.66
C ARG A 105 3.86 5.04 -16.81
N ASP A 106 2.69 5.14 -17.44
CA ASP A 106 2.20 4.10 -18.36
C ASP A 106 2.59 4.33 -19.84
N GLY A 107 3.59 5.18 -20.11
CA GLY A 107 4.03 5.55 -21.46
C GLY A 107 5.53 5.40 -21.68
N PRO A 108 5.99 5.06 -22.90
CA PRO A 108 7.41 5.08 -23.24
C PRO A 108 7.95 6.51 -23.06
N GLY A 109 8.89 6.69 -22.12
CA GLY A 109 9.46 7.99 -21.76
C GLY A 109 9.01 8.58 -20.42
N ALA A 110 8.20 7.85 -19.64
CA ALA A 110 7.93 8.19 -18.24
C ALA A 110 9.23 8.37 -17.44
N PRO A 111 9.42 9.45 -16.67
CA PRO A 111 10.56 9.56 -15.77
C PRO A 111 10.51 8.40 -14.76
N LYS A 112 11.51 7.53 -14.85
CA LYS A 112 11.64 6.27 -14.07
C LYS A 112 12.11 6.49 -12.63
N GLY A 113 12.17 7.74 -12.17
CA GLY A 113 12.60 8.10 -10.82
C GLY A 113 11.40 8.09 -9.89
N GLY A 114 11.26 7.06 -9.06
CA GLY A 114 10.32 7.14 -7.94
C GLY A 114 10.82 8.10 -6.86
N VAL A 115 9.93 8.35 -5.90
CA VAL A 115 10.11 9.21 -4.71
C VAL A 115 11.55 9.25 -4.22
N PRO A 116 12.09 10.44 -3.85
CA PRO A 116 13.36 10.50 -3.14
C PRO A 116 13.26 9.67 -1.86
N MET A 117 14.06 8.61 -1.76
CA MET A 117 14.22 7.78 -0.56
C MET A 117 14.72 8.57 0.68
N ALA A 118 14.87 9.90 0.57
CA ALA A 118 15.34 10.81 1.60
C ALA A 118 14.50 10.78 2.88
N THR A 119 13.28 10.25 2.83
CA THR A 119 12.39 10.06 3.99
C THR A 119 12.49 8.68 4.65
N TRP A 120 13.06 7.66 3.99
CA TRP A 120 13.17 6.32 4.60
C TRP A 120 14.32 6.23 5.61
N CYS A 121 15.34 7.08 5.43
CA CYS A 121 16.36 7.34 6.43
C CYS A 121 16.10 8.71 7.08
N PRO A 122 16.38 8.89 8.38
CA PRO A 122 16.35 10.22 8.98
C PRO A 122 17.25 11.15 8.16
N ARG A 123 16.73 12.31 7.74
CA ARG A 123 17.56 13.36 7.13
C ARG A 123 18.65 13.74 8.14
N GLY A 124 19.89 13.36 7.85
CA GLY A 124 21.06 13.75 8.64
C GLY A 124 22.00 12.61 9.03
N ARG A 125 22.66 11.99 8.03
CA ARG A 125 24.07 11.54 8.10
C ARG A 125 24.48 10.99 6.73
N ALA A 126 25.61 11.46 6.22
CA ALA A 126 26.20 11.10 4.93
C ALA A 126 26.81 9.69 4.88
N ASP A 127 26.48 8.83 5.86
CA ASP A 127 26.89 7.42 5.92
C ASP A 127 25.61 6.59 6.03
N VAL A 128 25.15 6.01 4.92
CA VAL A 128 23.93 5.19 4.88
C VAL A 128 24.27 3.79 5.40
N PRO A 129 23.84 3.37 6.61
CA PRO A 129 23.88 1.96 6.95
C PRO A 129 22.81 1.27 6.11
N ALA A 130 23.08 0.03 5.70
CA ALA A 130 22.15 -0.85 4.99
C ALA A 130 20.70 -0.78 5.52
N PRO A 131 19.67 -1.05 4.68
CA PRO A 131 18.29 -1.14 5.15
C PRO A 131 18.22 -2.02 6.40
N CYS A 132 17.57 -1.51 7.44
CA CYS A 132 17.56 -2.19 8.74
C CYS A 132 17.05 -3.64 8.56
N PRO A 133 17.77 -4.68 9.02
CA PRO A 133 17.55 -6.08 8.63
C PRO A 133 16.13 -6.62 8.87
N GLN A 134 15.31 -5.92 9.65
CA GLN A 134 13.97 -6.32 10.07
C GLN A 134 12.87 -5.38 9.52
N SER A 135 13.12 -4.74 8.37
CA SER A 135 12.17 -3.84 7.71
C SER A 135 11.39 -4.56 6.58
N LEU A 136 10.09 -4.32 6.49
CA LEU A 136 9.22 -4.80 5.41
C LEU A 136 8.39 -3.63 4.86
N LEU A 137 8.38 -3.45 3.54
CA LEU A 137 7.43 -2.59 2.84
C LEU A 137 6.26 -3.42 2.35
N VAL A 138 5.05 -3.12 2.78
CA VAL A 138 3.80 -3.66 2.24
C VAL A 138 3.15 -2.54 1.42
N LEU A 139 3.10 -2.72 0.10
CA LEU A 139 2.49 -1.77 -0.82
C LEU A 139 1.10 -2.27 -1.22
N LEU A 140 0.07 -1.47 -0.96
CA LEU A 140 -1.32 -1.74 -1.34
C LEU A 140 -1.64 -0.92 -2.59
N ASP A 141 -2.16 -1.58 -3.62
CA ASP A 141 -2.59 -0.93 -4.85
C ASP A 141 -3.74 -1.70 -5.52
N LEU A 142 -4.62 -0.98 -6.22
CA LEU A 142 -5.76 -1.51 -6.97
C LEU A 142 -6.71 -2.42 -6.16
N LEU A 143 -6.94 -2.10 -4.89
CA LEU A 143 -7.83 -2.86 -3.99
C LEU A 143 -9.22 -2.21 -3.94
N GLY A 144 -10.28 -3.02 -3.95
CA GLY A 144 -11.64 -2.53 -3.71
C GLY A 144 -12.73 -3.27 -4.47
N THR A 145 -12.41 -3.91 -5.60
CA THR A 145 -13.38 -4.74 -6.33
C THR A 145 -13.57 -6.12 -5.71
N ARG A 146 -14.63 -6.81 -6.14
CA ARG A 146 -14.92 -8.19 -5.75
C ARG A 146 -13.86 -9.17 -6.25
N HIS A 147 -13.55 -10.18 -5.43
CA HIS A 147 -12.67 -11.32 -5.74
C HIS A 147 -11.26 -10.97 -6.26
N PRO A 148 -10.49 -10.08 -5.59
CA PRO A 148 -9.11 -9.81 -5.98
C PRO A 148 -8.28 -11.10 -5.91
N ALA A 149 -7.40 -11.30 -6.88
CA ALA A 149 -6.46 -12.41 -6.90
C ALA A 149 -5.05 -11.88 -6.68
N ILE A 150 -4.62 -11.84 -5.42
CA ILE A 150 -3.32 -11.29 -5.00
C ILE A 150 -2.31 -12.43 -4.94
N HIS A 151 -1.12 -12.22 -5.48
CA HIS A 151 -0.10 -13.26 -5.62
C HIS A 151 1.20 -12.88 -4.90
N SER A 152 2.10 -13.84 -4.71
CA SER A 152 3.43 -13.57 -4.16
C SER A 152 4.39 -13.12 -5.26
N HIS A 153 4.68 -11.82 -5.33
CA HIS A 153 5.56 -11.23 -6.36
C HIS A 153 7.07 -11.45 -6.11
N PHE A 154 7.48 -11.64 -4.85
CA PHE A 154 8.90 -11.71 -4.49
C PHE A 154 9.24 -12.93 -3.64
N PRO A 155 10.19 -13.79 -4.06
CA PRO A 155 10.62 -14.94 -3.26
C PRO A 155 11.11 -14.57 -1.86
N ARG A 156 11.80 -13.42 -1.71
CA ARG A 156 12.38 -12.94 -0.44
C ARG A 156 11.33 -12.71 0.65
N THR A 157 10.10 -12.34 0.28
CA THR A 157 9.01 -12.02 1.21
C THR A 157 7.86 -13.02 1.12
N HIS A 158 8.04 -14.13 0.37
CA HIS A 158 7.02 -15.17 0.21
C HIS A 158 6.49 -15.71 1.55
N HIS A 159 7.37 -15.84 2.56
CA HIS A 159 6.95 -16.27 3.89
C HIS A 159 5.96 -15.30 4.56
N TRP A 160 6.06 -13.99 4.32
CA TRP A 160 5.06 -13.01 4.77
C TRP A 160 3.75 -13.12 3.98
N PHE A 161 3.83 -13.40 2.68
CA PHE A 161 2.64 -13.72 1.89
C PHE A 161 1.91 -14.95 2.42
N LEU A 162 2.63 -16.01 2.80
CA LEU A 162 2.05 -17.19 3.44
C LEU A 162 1.40 -16.89 4.79
N ARG A 163 1.86 -15.86 5.52
CA ARG A 163 1.14 -15.37 6.72
C ARG A 163 -0.22 -14.80 6.37
N LEU A 164 -0.34 -14.00 5.31
CA LEU A 164 -1.63 -13.48 4.84
C LEU A 164 -2.58 -14.61 4.43
N VAL A 165 -2.07 -15.64 3.72
CA VAL A 165 -2.85 -16.84 3.37
C VAL A 165 -3.36 -17.55 4.64
N ALA A 166 -2.49 -17.72 5.64
CA ALA A 166 -2.87 -18.37 6.90
C ALA A 166 -3.91 -17.57 7.69
N ILE A 167 -3.76 -16.25 7.74
CA ILE A 167 -4.70 -15.33 8.40
C ILE A 167 -6.06 -15.37 7.68
N GLU A 168 -6.08 -15.26 6.34
CA GLU A 168 -7.31 -15.37 5.56
C GLU A 168 -8.03 -16.68 5.88
N LYS A 169 -7.34 -17.82 5.79
CA LYS A 169 -7.91 -19.13 6.10
C LYS A 169 -8.45 -19.20 7.54
N ARG A 170 -7.72 -18.65 8.51
CA ARG A 170 -8.14 -18.62 9.91
C ARG A 170 -9.41 -17.79 10.10
N LEU A 171 -9.47 -16.58 9.55
CA LEU A 171 -10.63 -15.69 9.69
C LEU A 171 -11.86 -16.27 8.97
N ARG A 172 -11.68 -16.91 7.81
CA ARG A 172 -12.76 -17.65 7.12
C ARG A 172 -13.30 -18.79 7.97
N ASN A 173 -12.43 -19.61 8.57
CA ASN A 173 -12.83 -20.72 9.43
C ASN A 173 -13.58 -20.26 10.70
N LEU A 174 -13.31 -19.05 11.17
CA LEU A 174 -14.01 -18.42 12.30
C LEU A 174 -15.33 -17.73 11.88
N GLY A 175 -15.66 -17.70 10.59
CA GLY A 175 -16.84 -16.99 10.08
C GLY A 175 -16.76 -15.47 10.22
N LEU A 176 -15.55 -14.90 10.32
CA LEU A 176 -15.32 -13.47 10.51
C LEU A 176 -15.19 -12.68 9.20
N LEU A 177 -15.14 -13.39 8.07
CA LEU A 177 -15.09 -12.80 6.74
C LEU A 177 -16.45 -12.93 6.05
N HIS A 178 -16.87 -11.86 5.39
CA HIS A 178 -18.17 -11.75 4.73
C HIS A 178 -18.16 -12.27 3.29
N ALA A 179 -16.99 -12.33 2.64
CA ALA A 179 -16.81 -13.02 1.37
C ALA A 179 -17.13 -14.51 1.55
N SER A 180 -17.99 -15.02 0.67
CA SER A 180 -18.63 -16.33 0.79
C SER A 180 -17.59 -17.45 0.91
N PRO A 181 -17.86 -18.55 1.64
CA PRO A 181 -17.00 -19.73 1.68
C PRO A 181 -16.77 -20.40 0.32
N LYS A 182 -17.63 -20.11 -0.67
CA LYS A 182 -17.48 -20.54 -2.07
C LYS A 182 -16.61 -19.58 -2.90
N ASP A 183 -16.34 -18.37 -2.38
CA ASP A 183 -15.49 -17.43 -3.07
C ASP A 183 -14.06 -17.96 -3.05
N GLN A 184 -13.38 -17.72 -4.16
CA GLN A 184 -11.99 -18.06 -4.24
C GLN A 184 -11.18 -17.17 -3.26
N PRO A 185 -10.10 -17.69 -2.63
CA PRO A 185 -9.32 -16.93 -1.66
C PRO A 185 -8.75 -15.66 -2.29
N PHE A 186 -8.54 -14.61 -1.51
CA PHE A 186 -7.90 -13.40 -2.02
C PHE A 186 -6.43 -13.65 -2.32
N PHE A 187 -5.73 -14.39 -1.45
CA PHE A 187 -4.31 -14.69 -1.60
C PHE A 187 -4.10 -16.03 -2.32
N ARG A 188 -3.55 -15.96 -3.54
CA ARG A 188 -3.32 -17.11 -4.42
C ARG A 188 -1.91 -17.65 -4.28
N LEU A 189 -1.83 -18.97 -4.14
CA LEU A 189 -0.55 -19.69 -4.09
C LEU A 189 0.06 -19.91 -5.48
N SER A 190 -0.68 -19.64 -6.56
CA SER A 190 -0.12 -19.60 -7.91
C SER A 190 0.92 -18.49 -8.04
N PRO A 191 1.89 -18.61 -8.96
CA PRO A 191 2.76 -17.50 -9.30
C PRO A 191 1.95 -16.36 -9.93
N PRO A 192 2.38 -15.10 -9.80
CA PRO A 192 1.77 -13.98 -10.51
C PRO A 192 1.91 -14.17 -12.03
N PRO A 193 0.93 -13.72 -12.84
CA PRO A 193 1.01 -13.80 -14.30
C PRO A 193 2.18 -13.03 -14.91
N GLY A 194 2.71 -12.04 -14.21
CA GLY A 194 3.85 -11.24 -14.64
C GLY A 194 4.30 -10.25 -13.57
N PRO A 195 5.45 -9.59 -13.79
CA PRO A 195 5.89 -8.48 -12.94
C PRO A 195 4.96 -7.27 -13.11
N VAL A 196 4.90 -6.45 -12.07
CA VAL A 196 4.21 -5.15 -12.10
C VAL A 196 5.20 -4.10 -11.61
N GLU A 197 5.40 -3.03 -12.38
CA GLU A 197 6.17 -1.88 -11.93
C GLU A 197 5.28 -0.93 -11.16
N ASP A 198 5.71 -0.54 -9.95
CA ASP A 198 4.93 0.30 -9.05
C ASP A 198 5.86 1.01 -8.05
N ASP A 199 5.31 1.73 -7.06
CA ASP A 199 6.03 2.56 -6.10
C ASP A 199 7.03 1.81 -5.23
N HIS A 200 7.00 0.48 -5.23
CA HIS A 200 7.99 -0.34 -4.54
C HIS A 200 9.34 -0.38 -5.27
N VAL A 201 9.43 -0.10 -6.57
CA VAL A 201 10.64 -0.30 -7.38
C VAL A 201 11.88 0.43 -6.81
N PRO A 202 11.82 1.72 -6.43
CA PRO A 202 12.96 2.43 -5.86
C PRO A 202 13.44 1.85 -4.52
N PHE A 203 12.53 1.26 -3.73
CA PHE A 203 12.84 0.61 -2.46
C PHE A 203 13.49 -0.75 -2.69
N LEU A 204 12.92 -1.52 -3.63
CA LEU A 204 13.45 -2.83 -4.03
C LEU A 204 14.89 -2.72 -4.56
N GLN A 205 15.17 -1.72 -5.41
CA GLN A 205 16.51 -1.43 -5.93
C GLN A 205 17.55 -1.14 -4.84
N ARG A 206 17.10 -0.73 -3.64
CA ARG A 206 17.96 -0.42 -2.49
C ARG A 206 17.92 -1.53 -1.42
N GLY A 207 17.41 -2.70 -1.79
CA GLY A 207 17.43 -3.90 -0.95
C GLY A 207 16.35 -3.97 0.12
N VAL A 208 15.34 -3.10 0.09
CA VAL A 208 14.18 -3.18 0.98
C VAL A 208 13.33 -4.40 0.59
N PRO A 209 13.00 -5.30 1.54
CA PRO A 209 12.02 -6.37 1.30
C PRO A 209 10.63 -5.80 1.01
N VAL A 210 10.01 -6.23 -0.08
CA VAL A 210 8.69 -5.75 -0.53
C VAL A 210 7.68 -6.88 -0.52
N LEU A 211 6.49 -6.61 0.00
CA LEU A 211 5.28 -7.39 -0.18
C LEU A 211 4.28 -6.52 -0.97
N HIS A 212 4.08 -6.84 -2.24
CA HIS A 212 3.19 -6.06 -3.13
C HIS A 212 1.81 -6.70 -3.14
N LEU A 213 0.84 -6.01 -2.56
CA LEU A 213 -0.55 -6.43 -2.45
C LEU A 213 -1.35 -5.73 -3.55
N ILE A 214 -1.26 -6.32 -4.74
CA ILE A 214 -1.97 -5.88 -5.94
C ILE A 214 -2.66 -7.09 -6.58
N PRO A 215 -3.94 -7.00 -7.00
CA PRO A 215 -4.61 -8.10 -7.68
C PRO A 215 -4.09 -8.27 -9.12
N MET A 216 -4.07 -9.50 -9.61
CA MET A 216 -3.78 -9.86 -10.99
C MET A 216 -4.81 -10.91 -11.47
N PRO A 217 -5.64 -10.62 -12.50
CA PRO A 217 -5.67 -9.39 -13.29
C PRO A 217 -6.07 -8.15 -12.48
N PHE A 218 -5.73 -6.97 -12.99
CA PHE A 218 -6.18 -5.69 -12.43
C PHE A 218 -7.71 -5.60 -12.42
N PRO A 219 -8.31 -4.74 -11.56
CA PRO A 219 -9.73 -4.47 -11.58
C PRO A 219 -10.20 -4.11 -12.99
N TRP A 220 -11.36 -4.61 -13.41
CA TRP A 220 -11.91 -4.32 -14.74
C TRP A 220 -12.19 -2.81 -14.96
N VAL A 221 -12.33 -2.05 -13.87
CA VAL A 221 -12.48 -0.59 -13.87
C VAL A 221 -11.15 0.18 -14.00
N TRP A 222 -10.00 -0.50 -13.92
CA TRP A 222 -8.68 0.14 -13.87
C TRP A 222 -8.46 1.12 -15.03
N HIS A 223 -8.04 2.34 -14.70
CA HIS A 223 -7.83 3.44 -15.64
C HIS A 223 -9.06 3.83 -16.49
N THR A 224 -10.27 3.58 -15.97
CA THR A 224 -11.54 4.06 -16.56
C THR A 224 -12.30 4.94 -15.56
N THR A 225 -13.23 5.75 -16.03
CA THR A 225 -14.11 6.55 -15.16
C THR A 225 -15.09 5.70 -14.33
N GLU A 226 -15.16 4.39 -14.60
CA GLU A 226 -15.91 3.43 -13.78
C GLU A 226 -15.18 3.09 -12.47
N ASP A 227 -13.93 3.52 -12.28
CA ASP A 227 -13.22 3.37 -11.01
C ASP A 227 -13.71 4.40 -9.98
N ASN A 228 -14.95 4.20 -9.55
CA ASN A 228 -15.75 5.04 -8.68
C ASN A 228 -16.33 4.22 -7.50
N GLU A 229 -17.01 4.90 -6.58
CA GLU A 229 -17.55 4.29 -5.37
C GLU A 229 -18.58 3.19 -5.64
N ASP A 230 -19.44 3.38 -6.66
CA ASP A 230 -20.53 2.44 -6.98
C ASP A 230 -20.01 1.05 -7.40
N ASN A 231 -18.79 0.99 -7.96
CA ASN A 231 -18.15 -0.25 -8.39
C ASN A 231 -17.26 -0.88 -7.31
N LEU A 232 -17.19 -0.31 -6.10
CA LEU A 232 -16.53 -0.93 -4.96
C LEU A 232 -17.36 -2.08 -4.40
N HIS A 233 -16.66 -3.11 -3.91
CA HIS A 233 -17.26 -4.21 -3.17
C HIS A 233 -16.90 -4.11 -1.69
N LEU A 234 -17.70 -3.33 -0.94
CA LEU A 234 -17.46 -3.04 0.47
C LEU A 234 -17.20 -4.28 1.36
N PRO A 235 -17.90 -5.43 1.20
CA PRO A 235 -17.56 -6.63 1.96
C PRO A 235 -16.14 -7.13 1.74
N THR A 236 -15.61 -7.02 0.52
CA THR A 236 -14.21 -7.36 0.23
C THR A 236 -13.24 -6.38 0.87
N VAL A 237 -13.56 -5.07 0.86
CA VAL A 237 -12.76 -4.05 1.53
C VAL A 237 -12.66 -4.33 3.04
N ASP A 238 -13.79 -4.58 3.69
CA ASP A 238 -13.86 -4.91 5.12
C ASP A 238 -13.05 -6.18 5.45
N ASP A 239 -13.20 -7.23 4.65
CA ASP A 239 -12.46 -8.47 4.85
C ASP A 239 -10.93 -8.29 4.69
N LEU A 240 -10.50 -7.52 3.68
CA LEU A 240 -9.09 -7.19 3.52
C LEU A 240 -8.57 -6.35 4.69
N CYS A 241 -9.35 -5.40 5.21
CA CYS A 241 -9.01 -4.64 6.43
C CYS A 241 -8.80 -5.57 7.62
N LYS A 242 -9.71 -6.53 7.87
CA LYS A 242 -9.57 -7.51 8.96
C LYS A 242 -8.30 -8.36 8.82
N ILE A 243 -8.01 -8.83 7.60
CA ILE A 243 -6.80 -9.61 7.33
C ILE A 243 -5.55 -8.78 7.59
N LEU A 244 -5.49 -7.53 7.11
CA LEU A 244 -4.35 -6.64 7.33
C LEU A 244 -4.21 -6.23 8.79
N ALA A 245 -5.31 -6.02 9.52
CA ALA A 245 -5.27 -5.73 10.95
C ALA A 245 -4.64 -6.88 11.74
N ALA A 246 -5.05 -8.12 11.44
CA ALA A 246 -4.45 -9.31 12.00
C ALA A 246 -2.97 -9.46 11.60
N PHE A 247 -2.62 -9.18 10.33
CA PHE A 247 -1.23 -9.22 9.87
C PHE A 247 -0.34 -8.22 10.60
N VAL A 248 -0.79 -6.97 10.74
CA VAL A 248 -0.06 -5.92 11.46
C VAL A 248 0.10 -6.31 12.93
N ALA A 249 -0.96 -6.83 13.57
CA ALA A 249 -0.92 -7.28 14.94
C ALA A 249 0.07 -8.45 15.14
N GLU A 250 0.08 -9.44 14.24
CA GLU A 250 1.04 -10.56 14.28
C GLU A 250 2.48 -10.08 14.03
N PHE A 251 2.70 -9.20 13.04
CA PHE A 251 4.03 -8.73 12.68
C PHE A 251 4.67 -7.90 13.81
N LEU A 252 3.88 -7.04 14.44
CA LEU A 252 4.33 -6.13 15.50
C LEU A 252 4.19 -6.71 16.91
N GLN A 253 3.59 -7.90 17.05
CA GLN A 253 3.36 -8.58 18.33
C GLN A 253 2.53 -7.70 19.30
N LEU A 254 1.40 -7.20 18.81
CA LEU A 254 0.49 -6.30 19.52
C LEU A 254 -0.34 -6.97 20.64
#